data_AF-A0AAN4WV72-F1
#
_entry.id   AF-A0AAN4WV72-F1
#
_cell.length_a   1.000
_cell.length_b   1.000
_cell.length_c   1.000
_cell.angle_alpha   90.00
_cell.angle_beta   90.00
_cell.angle_gamma   90.00
#
_symmetry.space_group_name_H-M   'P 1'
#
loop_
_entity.id
_entity.type
_entity.pdbx_description
1 polymer ?
#
loop_
_entity_poly.entity_id
_entity_poly.type
_entity_poly.pdbx_seq_one_letter_code
_entity_poly.pdbx_strand_id
1 'polypeptide(L)'
;MTNPPYRLIGIALLICAAIYGVKRWEARLIARGDAQGAARVQTDWDAQENARNAATARDNATKFRNAERVAHEDAQREAKRLARDAAAAGALRGLRAEIARLNQRPDPYPAGDAGLAACTREAATARELLGESSAAYQGLAEEADGLRDQVTGLQDFALNVCRAGRPAGLQGVALGR
;
A
#
# COMPACT_ATOMS: atom_id res chain seq x y z
N MET A 1 -57.24 83.40 10.58
CA MET A 1 -57.82 82.24 11.29
C MET A 1 -57.07 81.00 10.84
N THR A 2 -56.03 80.60 11.57
CA THR A 2 -55.19 79.43 11.25
C THR A 2 -55.82 78.18 11.83
N ASN A 3 -56.31 77.28 10.96
CA ASN A 3 -57.05 76.08 11.32
C ASN A 3 -56.23 75.10 12.19
N PRO A 4 -56.63 74.82 13.43
CA PRO A 4 -55.92 73.91 14.33
C PRO A 4 -55.86 72.41 13.93
N PRO A 5 -56.83 71.80 13.20
CA PRO A 5 -56.78 70.34 12.95
C PRO A 5 -55.75 69.91 11.91
N TYR A 6 -55.46 70.73 10.89
CA TYR A 6 -54.50 70.38 9.83
C TYR A 6 -53.04 70.34 10.32
N ARG A 7 -52.72 71.14 11.35
CA ARG A 7 -51.39 71.14 11.97
C ARG A 7 -51.12 69.84 12.72
N LEU A 8 -52.12 69.31 13.42
CA LEU A 8 -52.01 68.04 14.16
C LEU A 8 -51.87 66.85 13.20
N ILE A 9 -52.61 66.85 12.09
CA ILE A 9 -52.48 65.81 11.04
C ILE A 9 -51.09 65.87 10.40
N GLY A 10 -50.59 67.06 10.08
CA GLY A 10 -49.24 67.23 9.54
C GLY A 10 -48.14 66.74 10.49
N ILE A 11 -48.27 67.03 11.79
CA ILE A 11 -47.35 66.54 12.82
C ILE A 11 -47.42 65.00 12.94
N ALA A 12 -48.62 64.42 12.95
CA ALA A 12 -48.78 62.97 13.02
C ALA A 12 -48.14 62.24 11.82
N LEU A 13 -48.32 62.78 10.60
CA LEU A 13 -47.68 62.22 9.39
C LEU A 13 -46.16 62.32 9.45
N LEU A 14 -45.61 63.43 9.96
CA LEU A 14 -44.16 63.57 10.15
C LEU A 14 -43.62 62.57 11.16
N ILE A 15 -44.32 62.34 12.26
CA ILE A 15 -43.95 61.33 13.26
C ILE A 15 -43.98 59.92 12.65
N CYS A 16 -45.03 59.58 11.91
CA CYS A 16 -45.13 58.29 11.22
C CYS A 16 -44.01 58.10 10.19
N ALA A 17 -43.68 59.13 9.41
CA ALA A 17 -42.59 59.08 8.44
C ALA A 17 -41.22 58.92 9.11
N ALA A 18 -40.99 59.60 10.24
CA ALA A 18 -39.78 59.46 11.04
C ALA A 18 -39.63 58.04 11.62
N ILE A 19 -40.69 57.48 12.20
CA ILE A 19 -40.70 56.11 12.73
C ILE A 19 -40.42 55.10 11.62
N TYR A 20 -41.07 55.24 10.46
CA TYR A 20 -40.83 54.37 9.31
C TYR A 20 -39.38 54.45 8.80
N GLY A 21 -38.83 55.67 8.72
CA GLY A 21 -37.43 55.88 8.32
C GLY A 21 -36.44 55.19 9.26
N VAL A 22 -36.63 55.35 10.58
CA VAL A 22 -35.80 54.70 11.60
C VAL A 22 -35.91 53.18 11.51
N LYS A 23 -37.13 52.62 11.42
CA LYS A 23 -37.34 51.17 11.31
C LYS A 23 -36.74 50.58 10.03
N ARG A 24 -36.85 51.29 8.90
CA ARG A 24 -36.24 50.88 7.64
C ARG A 24 -34.71 50.93 7.70
N TRP A 25 -34.14 51.90 8.42
CA TRP A 25 -32.70 52.01 8.62
C TRP A 25 -32.16 50.89 9.53
N GLU A 26 -32.83 50.62 10.67
CA GLU A 26 -32.53 49.48 11.55
C GLU A 26 -32.56 48.16 10.78
N ALA A 27 -33.63 47.90 10.03
CA ALA A 27 -33.76 46.69 9.21
C ALA A 27 -32.63 46.56 8.17
N ARG A 28 -32.21 47.67 7.56
CA ARG A 28 -31.09 47.68 6.61
C ARG A 28 -29.75 47.38 7.28
N LEU A 29 -29.54 47.85 8.51
CA LEU A 29 -28.32 47.57 9.26
C LEU A 29 -28.24 46.10 9.68
N ILE A 30 -29.35 45.55 10.18
CA ILE A 30 -29.46 44.12 10.54
C ILE A 30 -29.20 43.26 9.31
N ALA A 31 -29.89 43.53 8.19
CA ALA A 31 -29.69 42.76 6.95
C ALA A 31 -28.25 42.83 6.42
N ARG A 32 -27.57 43.97 6.57
CA ARG A 32 -26.14 44.09 6.22
C ARG A 32 -25.24 43.31 7.17
N GLY A 33 -25.53 43.33 8.47
CA GLY A 33 -24.81 42.54 9.47
C GLY A 33 -24.93 41.05 9.20
N ASP A 34 -26.16 40.57 8.96
CA ASP A 34 -26.45 39.17 8.65
C ASP A 34 -25.76 38.73 7.36
N ALA A 35 -25.81 39.55 6.30
CA ALA A 35 -25.14 39.26 5.03
C ALA A 35 -23.61 39.20 5.19
N GLN A 36 -23.02 40.10 5.98
CA GLN A 36 -21.58 40.08 6.26
C GLN A 36 -21.19 38.88 7.13
N GLY A 37 -22.01 38.52 8.11
CA GLY A 37 -21.82 37.32 8.93
C GLY A 37 -21.87 36.05 8.09
N ALA A 38 -22.90 35.91 7.26
CA ALA A 38 -23.05 34.79 6.33
C ALA A 38 -21.87 34.69 5.36
N ALA A 39 -21.41 35.81 4.79
CA ALA A 39 -20.26 35.82 3.89
C ALA A 39 -18.97 35.34 4.56
N ARG A 40 -18.74 35.72 5.82
CA ARG A 40 -17.56 35.26 6.60
C ARG A 40 -17.62 33.76 6.84
N VAL A 41 -18.76 33.27 7.34
CA VAL A 41 -18.96 31.83 7.58
C VAL A 41 -18.78 31.03 6.30
N GLN A 42 -19.34 31.51 5.18
CA GLN A 42 -19.17 30.85 3.89
C GLN A 42 -17.71 30.81 3.44
N THR A 43 -16.97 31.92 3.59
CA THR A 43 -15.56 31.98 3.23
C THR A 43 -14.72 31.05 4.09
N ASP A 44 -14.94 31.01 5.40
CA ASP A 44 -14.24 30.13 6.33
C ASP A 44 -14.57 28.65 6.08
N TRP A 45 -15.82 28.36 5.72
CA TRP A 45 -16.26 27.02 5.33
C TRP A 45 -15.58 26.58 4.04
N ASP A 46 -15.62 27.40 2.99
CA ASP A 46 -15.02 27.09 1.69
C ASP A 46 -13.50 26.89 1.82
N ALA A 47 -12.82 27.71 2.64
CA ALA A 47 -11.40 27.55 2.92
C ALA A 47 -11.09 26.22 3.62
N GLN A 48 -11.88 25.85 4.63
CA GLN A 48 -11.74 24.57 5.33
C GLN A 48 -12.02 23.39 4.40
N GLU A 49 -13.07 23.47 3.58
CA GLU A 49 -13.46 22.41 2.68
C GLU A 49 -12.43 22.20 1.57
N ASN A 50 -11.91 23.28 1.00
CA ASN A 50 -10.80 23.23 0.05
C ASN A 50 -9.54 22.64 0.69
N ALA A 51 -9.22 22.99 1.93
CA ALA A 51 -8.09 22.41 2.65
C ALA A 51 -8.27 20.91 2.90
N ARG A 52 -9.47 20.46 3.30
CA ARG A 52 -9.81 19.04 3.45
C ARG A 52 -9.69 18.28 2.14
N ASN A 53 -10.30 18.79 1.08
CA ASN A 53 -10.24 18.18 -0.25
C ASN A 53 -8.80 18.08 -0.78
N ALA A 54 -7.99 19.13 -0.59
CA ALA A 54 -6.59 19.11 -0.98
C ALA A 54 -5.77 18.09 -0.15
N ALA A 55 -6.03 17.98 1.15
CA ALA A 55 -5.37 16.98 2.00
C ALA A 55 -5.74 15.54 1.59
N THR A 56 -7.03 15.27 1.37
CA THR A 56 -7.51 13.98 0.89
C THR A 56 -6.96 13.63 -0.49
N ALA A 57 -6.90 14.59 -1.41
CA ALA A 57 -6.32 14.37 -2.74
C ALA A 57 -4.83 14.00 -2.67
N ARG A 58 -4.05 14.68 -1.81
CA ARG A 58 -2.62 14.37 -1.60
C ARG A 58 -2.41 12.99 -0.96
N ASP A 59 -3.23 12.65 0.03
CA ASP A 59 -3.18 11.35 0.68
C ASP A 59 -3.52 10.22 -0.30
N ASN A 60 -4.60 10.38 -1.07
CA ASN A 60 -4.98 9.42 -2.11
C ASN A 60 -3.88 9.28 -3.18
N ALA A 61 -3.32 10.38 -3.69
CA ALA A 61 -2.22 10.33 -4.64
C ALA A 61 -0.96 9.62 -4.08
N THR A 62 -0.72 9.73 -2.77
CA THR A 62 0.38 9.02 -2.11
C THR A 62 0.07 7.53 -1.98
N LYS A 63 -1.16 7.17 -1.60
CA LYS A 63 -1.63 5.78 -1.56
C LYS A 63 -1.54 5.10 -2.92
N PHE A 64 -1.99 5.76 -3.99
CA PHE A 64 -1.90 5.21 -5.35
C PHE A 64 -0.44 4.96 -5.77
N ARG A 65 0.45 5.95 -5.61
CA ARG A 65 1.88 5.78 -5.94
C ARG A 65 2.53 4.67 -5.11
N ASN A 66 2.20 4.56 -3.83
CA ASN A 66 2.70 3.48 -2.99
C ASN A 66 2.17 2.11 -3.44
N ALA A 67 0.89 2.01 -3.79
CA ALA A 67 0.29 0.78 -4.30
C ALA A 67 0.94 0.35 -5.62
N GLU A 68 1.17 1.28 -6.55
CA GLU A 68 1.88 1.02 -7.81
C GLU A 68 3.32 0.53 -7.56
N ARG A 69 4.04 1.19 -6.65
CA ARG A 69 5.40 0.78 -6.29
C ARG A 69 5.43 -0.64 -5.71
N VAL A 70 4.52 -0.94 -4.78
CA VAL A 70 4.42 -2.28 -4.17
C VAL A 70 4.08 -3.32 -5.24
N ALA A 71 3.07 -3.07 -6.09
CA ALA A 71 2.70 -3.98 -7.16
C ALA A 71 3.86 -4.25 -8.14
N HIS A 72 4.66 -3.22 -8.45
CA HIS A 72 5.82 -3.36 -9.30
C HIS A 72 6.95 -4.16 -8.63
N GLU A 73 7.23 -3.90 -7.36
CA GLU A 73 8.20 -4.64 -6.55
C GLU A 73 7.80 -6.11 -6.42
N ASP A 74 6.52 -6.41 -6.23
CA ASP A 74 5.97 -7.76 -6.18
C ASP A 74 6.13 -8.49 -7.52
N ALA A 75 5.77 -7.84 -8.62
CA ALA A 75 5.94 -8.40 -9.96
C ALA A 75 7.43 -8.70 -10.26
N GLN A 76 8.35 -7.82 -9.86
CA GLN A 76 9.78 -8.06 -10.01
C GLN A 76 10.28 -9.21 -9.14
N ARG A 77 9.81 -9.31 -7.89
CA ARG A 77 10.16 -10.41 -6.99
C ARG A 77 9.71 -11.74 -7.55
N GLU A 78 8.49 -11.80 -8.07
CA GLU A 78 7.93 -13.02 -8.68
C GLU A 78 8.66 -13.42 -9.96
N ALA A 79 8.93 -12.46 -10.86
CA ALA A 79 9.71 -12.74 -12.06
C ALA A 79 11.11 -13.29 -11.73
N LYS A 80 11.77 -12.77 -10.69
CA LYS A 80 13.07 -13.27 -10.21
C LYS A 80 12.98 -14.67 -9.59
N ARG A 81 11.83 -15.06 -9.02
CA ARG A 81 11.60 -16.42 -8.49
C ARG A 81 11.44 -17.41 -9.63
N LEU A 82 10.49 -17.14 -10.53
CA LEU A 82 10.26 -17.97 -11.71
C LEU A 82 11.52 -18.17 -12.56
N ALA A 83 12.34 -17.13 -12.71
CA ALA A 83 13.62 -17.24 -13.42
C ALA A 83 14.63 -18.16 -12.71
N ARG A 84 14.69 -18.13 -11.38
CA ARG A 84 15.55 -19.03 -10.58
C ARG A 84 15.07 -20.47 -10.68
N ASP A 85 13.77 -20.71 -10.56
CA ASP A 85 13.19 -22.05 -10.61
C ASP A 85 13.37 -22.67 -12.00
N ALA A 86 13.14 -21.86 -13.06
CA ALA A 86 13.38 -22.27 -14.43
C ALA A 86 14.86 -22.63 -14.69
N ALA A 87 15.79 -21.83 -14.13
CA ALA A 87 17.22 -22.10 -14.23
C ALA A 87 17.62 -23.39 -13.50
N ALA A 88 17.10 -23.61 -12.28
CA ALA A 88 17.36 -24.83 -11.50
C ALA A 88 16.82 -26.07 -12.21
N ALA A 89 15.57 -26.02 -12.69
CA ALA A 89 14.98 -27.11 -13.48
C ALA A 89 15.74 -27.37 -14.79
N GLY A 90 16.25 -26.32 -15.43
CA GLY A 90 17.13 -26.43 -16.59
C GLY A 90 18.44 -27.14 -16.27
N ALA A 91 19.09 -26.78 -15.17
CA ALA A 91 20.32 -27.42 -14.71
C ALA A 91 20.11 -28.91 -14.39
N LEU A 92 19.02 -29.27 -13.70
CA LEU A 92 18.69 -30.68 -13.40
C LEU A 92 18.44 -31.49 -14.68
N ARG A 93 17.71 -30.92 -15.66
CA ARG A 93 17.52 -31.56 -16.97
C ARG A 93 18.85 -31.78 -17.70
N GLY A 94 19.73 -30.78 -17.69
CA GLY A 94 21.06 -30.87 -18.27
C GLY A 94 21.92 -31.96 -17.61
N LEU A 95 21.92 -32.01 -16.28
CA LEU A 95 22.62 -33.03 -15.50
C LEU A 95 22.13 -34.44 -15.85
N ARG A 96 20.81 -34.65 -15.91
CA ARG A 96 20.23 -35.97 -16.27
C ARG A 96 20.56 -36.38 -17.70
N ALA A 97 20.51 -35.44 -18.64
CA ALA A 97 20.90 -35.70 -20.02
C ALA A 97 22.38 -36.11 -20.11
N GLU A 98 23.25 -35.46 -19.33
CA GLU A 98 24.68 -35.77 -19.28
C GLU A 98 24.94 -37.14 -18.64
N ILE A 99 24.26 -37.47 -17.54
CA ILE A 99 24.32 -38.80 -16.91
C ILE A 99 23.92 -39.87 -17.93
N ALA A 100 22.79 -39.68 -18.63
CA ALA A 100 22.33 -40.61 -19.66
C ALA A 100 23.35 -40.77 -20.79
N ARG A 101 23.94 -39.66 -21.26
CA ARG A 101 24.99 -39.68 -22.29
C ARG A 101 26.22 -40.46 -21.83
N LEU A 102 26.67 -40.25 -20.60
CA LEU A 102 27.83 -40.94 -20.02
C LEU A 102 27.55 -42.44 -19.83
N ASN A 103 26.33 -42.81 -19.47
CA ASN A 103 25.93 -44.20 -19.24
C ASN A 103 25.67 -44.97 -20.55
N GLN A 104 25.34 -44.28 -21.64
CA GLN A 104 25.20 -44.88 -22.99
C GLN A 104 26.51 -45.00 -23.76
N ARG A 105 27.57 -44.33 -23.29
CA ARG A 105 28.86 -44.31 -24.00
C ARG A 105 29.45 -45.73 -24.05
N PRO A 106 29.88 -46.23 -25.23
CA PRO A 106 30.55 -47.51 -25.34
C PRO A 106 31.80 -47.55 -24.45
N ASP A 107 32.01 -48.71 -23.82
CA ASP A 107 33.20 -48.94 -23.00
C ASP A 107 34.45 -48.83 -23.89
N PRO A 108 35.39 -47.90 -23.60
CA PRO A 108 36.61 -47.76 -24.40
C PRO A 108 37.60 -48.92 -24.22
N TYR A 109 37.36 -49.83 -23.26
CA TYR A 109 38.30 -50.89 -22.92
C TYR A 109 37.95 -52.23 -23.58
N PRO A 110 38.98 -53.07 -23.86
CA PRO A 110 38.77 -54.38 -24.48
C PRO A 110 38.00 -55.33 -23.55
N ALA A 111 37.16 -56.19 -24.14
CA ALA A 111 36.41 -57.20 -23.41
C ALA A 111 37.36 -58.25 -22.77
N GLY A 112 37.16 -58.54 -21.48
CA GLY A 112 37.90 -59.59 -20.78
C GLY A 112 38.26 -59.29 -19.32
N ASP A 113 38.23 -58.02 -18.91
CA ASP A 113 38.51 -57.62 -17.52
C ASP A 113 37.20 -57.48 -16.71
N ALA A 114 36.90 -58.49 -15.90
CA ALA A 114 35.70 -58.50 -15.05
C ALA A 114 35.71 -57.39 -13.98
N GLY A 115 36.89 -56.99 -13.49
CA GLY A 115 37.02 -55.91 -12.52
C GLY A 115 36.70 -54.56 -13.13
N LEU A 116 37.23 -54.30 -14.34
CA LEU A 116 36.95 -53.07 -15.08
C LEU A 116 35.46 -52.95 -15.45
N ALA A 117 34.84 -54.05 -15.86
CA ALA A 117 33.39 -54.10 -16.12
C ALA A 117 32.54 -53.88 -14.86
N ALA A 118 33.03 -54.26 -13.67
CA ALA A 118 32.37 -53.95 -12.40
C ALA A 118 32.49 -52.46 -12.08
N CYS A 119 33.68 -51.87 -12.21
CA CYS A 119 33.91 -50.43 -11.99
C CYS A 119 33.06 -49.55 -12.91
N THR A 120 32.88 -49.92 -14.19
CA THR A 120 32.02 -49.15 -15.11
C THR A 120 30.55 -49.19 -14.71
N ARG A 121 30.06 -50.34 -14.23
CA ARG A 121 28.69 -50.46 -13.67
C ARG A 121 28.52 -49.65 -12.39
N GLU A 122 29.47 -49.73 -11.45
CA GLU A 122 29.44 -48.94 -10.22
C GLU A 122 29.46 -47.44 -10.51
N ALA A 123 30.27 -47.00 -11.47
CA ALA A 123 30.30 -45.60 -11.91
C ALA A 123 28.97 -45.15 -12.53
N ALA A 124 28.31 -46.01 -13.30
CA ALA A 124 26.98 -45.71 -13.85
C ALA A 124 25.93 -45.56 -12.73
N THR A 125 25.90 -46.48 -11.78
CA THR A 125 25.02 -46.42 -10.60
C THR A 125 25.28 -45.17 -9.76
N ALA A 126 26.54 -44.81 -9.52
CA ALA A 126 26.89 -43.61 -8.76
C ALA A 126 26.38 -42.33 -9.44
N ARG A 127 26.39 -42.26 -10.77
CA ARG A 127 25.85 -41.12 -11.52
C ARG A 127 24.32 -41.04 -11.43
N GLU A 128 23.62 -42.17 -11.51
CA GLU A 128 22.15 -42.18 -11.31
C GLU A 128 21.78 -41.71 -9.90
N LEU A 129 22.46 -42.22 -8.86
CA LEU A 129 22.28 -41.76 -7.48
C LEU A 129 22.56 -40.28 -7.30
N LEU A 130 23.56 -39.72 -7.99
CA LEU A 130 23.82 -38.28 -8.02
C LEU A 130 22.63 -37.52 -8.65
N GLY A 131 22.08 -38.02 -9.75
CA GLY A 131 20.91 -37.43 -10.41
C GLY A 131 19.65 -37.45 -9.54
N GLU A 132 19.41 -38.55 -8.84
CA GLU A 132 18.31 -38.69 -7.87
C GLU A 132 18.50 -37.75 -6.68
N SER A 133 19.69 -37.74 -6.08
CA SER A 133 20.02 -36.87 -4.94
C SER A 133 19.89 -35.39 -5.32
N SER A 134 20.35 -35.00 -6.50
CA SER A 134 20.23 -33.63 -6.99
C SER A 134 18.77 -33.21 -7.16
N ALA A 135 17.91 -34.12 -7.61
CA ALA A 135 16.48 -33.85 -7.71
C ALA A 135 15.81 -33.72 -6.33
N ALA A 136 16.19 -34.58 -5.38
CA ALA A 136 15.72 -34.50 -4.00
C ALA A 136 16.12 -33.18 -3.33
N TYR A 137 17.36 -32.72 -3.52
CA TYR A 137 17.81 -31.42 -3.01
C TYR A 137 17.08 -30.25 -3.67
N GLN A 138 16.76 -30.33 -4.96
CA GLN A 138 15.93 -29.32 -5.61
C GLN A 138 14.54 -29.25 -4.97
N GLY A 139 13.88 -30.40 -4.76
CA GLY A 139 12.57 -30.44 -4.09
C GLY A 139 12.61 -29.89 -2.67
N LEU A 140 13.67 -30.19 -1.91
CA LEU A 140 13.88 -29.62 -0.57
C LEU A 140 14.06 -28.09 -0.61
N ALA A 141 14.78 -27.57 -1.61
CA ALA A 141 14.96 -26.14 -1.78
C ALA A 141 13.63 -25.44 -2.08
N GLU A 142 12.78 -26.02 -2.93
CA GLU A 142 11.44 -25.52 -3.23
C GLU A 142 10.55 -25.45 -1.98
N GLU A 143 10.57 -26.51 -1.15
CA GLU A 143 9.82 -26.52 0.12
C GLU A 143 10.37 -25.48 1.11
N ALA A 144 11.69 -25.36 1.22
CA ALA A 144 12.34 -24.38 2.09
C ALA A 144 12.01 -22.93 1.68
N ASP A 145 11.97 -22.65 0.37
CA ASP A 145 11.54 -21.34 -0.14
C ASP A 145 10.05 -21.08 0.17
N GLY A 146 9.18 -22.08 0.06
CA GLY A 146 7.79 -21.99 0.49
C GLY A 146 7.63 -21.66 1.98
N LEU A 147 8.41 -22.30 2.86
CA LEU A 147 8.43 -21.99 4.29
C LEU A 147 8.97 -20.59 4.58
N ARG A 148 10.04 -20.18 3.88
CA ARG A 148 10.61 -18.83 3.99
C ARG A 148 9.56 -17.76 3.68
N ASP A 149 8.75 -17.97 2.66
CA ASP A 149 7.68 -17.05 2.28
C ASP A 149 6.61 -16.93 3.36
N GLN A 150 6.18 -18.07 3.92
CA GLN A 150 5.23 -18.09 5.04
C GLN A 150 5.78 -17.32 6.25
N VAL A 151 7.04 -17.54 6.61
CA VAL A 151 7.69 -16.86 7.73
C VAL A 151 7.81 -15.36 7.46
N THR A 152 8.18 -14.97 6.23
CA THR A 152 8.26 -13.55 5.84
C THR A 152 6.89 -12.89 5.97
N GLY A 153 5.83 -13.53 5.45
CA GLY A 153 4.46 -13.04 5.60
C GLY A 153 4.02 -12.92 7.06
N LEU A 154 4.42 -13.86 7.91
CA LEU A 154 4.11 -13.83 9.34
C LEU A 154 4.85 -12.69 10.08
N GLN A 155 6.10 -12.43 9.70
CA GLN A 155 6.88 -11.31 10.22
C GLN A 155 6.27 -9.97 9.80
N ASP A 156 5.88 -9.84 8.53
CA ASP A 156 5.20 -8.64 8.01
C ASP A 156 3.87 -8.41 8.73
N PHE A 157 3.09 -9.46 8.97
CA PHE A 157 1.87 -9.38 9.77
C PHE A 157 2.17 -8.90 11.21
N ALA A 158 3.17 -9.48 11.88
CA ALA A 158 3.53 -9.09 13.24
C ALA A 158 4.00 -7.62 13.32
N LEU A 159 4.74 -7.14 12.32
CA LEU A 159 5.22 -5.76 12.25
C LEU A 159 4.09 -4.77 11.95
N ASN A 160 3.22 -5.09 11.00
CA ASN A 160 2.24 -4.13 10.49
C ASN A 160 0.90 -4.18 11.22
N VAL A 161 0.47 -5.34 11.71
CA VAL A 161 -0.83 -5.52 12.37
C VAL A 161 -0.64 -5.56 13.88
N CYS A 162 0.22 -6.44 14.39
CA CYS A 162 0.37 -6.61 15.84
C CYS A 162 1.04 -5.41 16.52
N ARG A 163 2.00 -4.72 15.87
CA ARG A 163 2.64 -3.52 16.44
C ARG A 163 1.89 -2.21 16.16
N ALA A 164 1.04 -2.14 15.13
CA ALA A 164 0.22 -0.96 14.88
C ALA A 164 -0.77 -0.68 16.02
N GLY A 165 -1.09 -1.68 16.84
CA GLY A 165 -1.90 -1.53 18.05
C GLY A 165 -1.15 -1.09 19.32
N ARG A 166 0.16 -0.82 19.26
CA ARG A 166 0.94 -0.38 20.44
C ARG A 166 1.02 1.15 20.44
N PRO A 167 0.19 1.87 21.23
CA PRO A 167 0.27 3.33 21.28
C PRO A 167 1.65 3.76 21.77
N ALA A 168 2.27 4.68 21.04
CA ALA A 168 3.42 5.45 21.48
C ALA A 168 2.99 6.33 22.67
N GLY A 169 2.96 5.76 23.87
CA GLY A 169 2.37 6.46 25.02
C GLY A 169 2.73 5.89 26.39
N LEU A 170 3.78 5.08 26.54
CA LEU A 170 4.28 4.63 27.84
C LEU A 170 5.83 4.58 27.89
N GLN A 171 6.50 5.53 27.24
CA GLN A 171 7.89 5.89 27.54
C GLN A 171 7.92 7.36 27.91
N GLY A 172 7.53 7.69 29.13
CA GLY A 172 7.50 9.08 29.57
C GLY A 172 6.85 9.37 30.91
N VAL A 173 6.72 8.40 31.84
CA VAL A 173 6.40 8.72 33.25
C VAL A 173 7.06 7.68 34.17
N ALA A 174 8.34 7.87 34.45
CA ALA A 174 9.05 7.33 35.61
C ALA A 174 10.34 8.16 35.72
N LEU A 175 10.70 8.88 36.78
CA LEU A 175 10.21 9.01 38.15
C LEU A 175 10.57 10.44 38.58
N GLY A 176 9.59 11.17 39.08
CA GLY A 176 9.77 12.50 39.66
C GLY A 176 8.83 12.66 40.83
N ARG A 177 9.14 11.99 41.94
CA ARG A 177 8.82 12.36 43.32
C ARG A 177 9.83 11.69 44.24
#